data_AF-A0A7L5E807-F1
#
_entry.id   AF-A0A7L5E807-F1
#
_cell.length_a   1.000
_cell.length_b   1.000
_cell.length_c   1.000
_cell.angle_alpha   90.00
_cell.angle_beta   90.00
_cell.angle_gamma   90.00
#
_symmetry.space_group_name_H-M   'P 1'
#
loop_
_entity.id
_entity.type
_entity.pdbx_description
1 polymer ?
#
loop_
_entity_poly.entity_id
_entity_poly.type
_entity_poly.pdbx_seq_one_letter_code
_entity_poly.pdbx_strand_id
1 'polypeptide(L)'
;MGVLTVRTDESEDNLIEEVKKKYNISTGTKALIFTAQKCLQLEKELAELKNDKRKLQQEVSDYRSASLNLLSGLSHLGKLTNKT
;
A
#
# COMPACT_ATOMS: atom_id res chain seq x y z
N MET A 1 -17.77 37.41 17.61
CA MET A 1 -17.74 36.09 16.93
C MET A 1 -17.24 36.32 15.50
N GLY A 2 -15.92 36.29 15.28
CA GLY A 2 -15.33 36.55 13.97
C GLY A 2 -15.21 35.26 13.16
N VAL A 3 -15.89 35.18 12.02
CA VAL A 3 -15.78 34.05 11.09
C VAL A 3 -14.53 34.26 10.24
N LEU A 4 -13.56 33.37 10.35
CA LEU A 4 -12.35 33.34 9.53
C LEU A 4 -12.71 32.83 8.13
N THR A 5 -13.04 33.72 7.19
CA THR A 5 -13.23 33.36 5.78
C THR A 5 -11.86 33.30 5.11
N VAL A 6 -11.22 32.13 5.12
CA VAL A 6 -10.05 31.89 4.30
C VAL A 6 -10.52 31.59 2.88
N ARG A 7 -10.04 32.37 1.91
CA ARG A 7 -10.30 32.17 0.48
C ARG A 7 -9.65 30.85 0.07
N THR A 8 -10.46 29.85 -0.23
CA THR A 8 -10.06 28.57 -0.82
C THR A 8 -10.21 28.67 -2.35
N ASP A 9 -9.29 28.05 -3.09
CA ASP A 9 -9.38 27.96 -4.56
C ASP A 9 -10.52 26.98 -4.97
N GLU A 10 -11.09 27.12 -6.18
CA GLU A 10 -12.23 26.31 -6.65
C GLU A 10 -12.01 24.78 -6.54
N SER A 11 -10.76 24.32 -6.60
CA SER A 11 -10.41 22.91 -6.43
C SER A 11 -10.53 22.43 -4.98
N GLU A 12 -10.30 23.30 -4.01
CA GLU A 12 -10.43 22.98 -2.58
C GLU A 12 -11.91 22.97 -2.16
N ASP A 13 -12.73 23.82 -2.78
CA ASP A 13 -14.18 23.88 -2.55
C ASP A 13 -14.90 22.59 -3.01
N ASN A 14 -14.50 21.99 -4.13
CA ASN A 14 -15.03 20.71 -4.57
C ASN A 14 -14.68 19.57 -3.59
N LEU A 15 -13.46 19.55 -3.06
CA LEU A 15 -13.01 18.58 -2.07
C LEU A 15 -13.77 18.76 -0.73
N ILE A 16 -14.08 20.00 -0.38
CA ILE A 16 -14.91 20.35 0.79
C ILE A 16 -16.33 19.82 0.64
N GLU A 17 -16.94 19.94 -0.54
CA GLU A 17 -18.28 19.42 -0.81
C GLU A 17 -18.36 17.90 -0.73
N GLU A 18 -17.40 17.17 -1.30
CA GLU A 18 -17.38 15.71 -1.27
C GLU A 18 -17.26 15.17 0.17
N VAL A 19 -16.38 15.78 0.97
CA VAL A 19 -16.20 15.38 2.38
C VAL A 19 -17.44 15.71 3.21
N LYS A 20 -18.09 16.86 2.97
CA LYS A 20 -19.37 17.21 3.62
C LYS A 20 -20.48 16.22 3.27
N LYS A 21 -20.61 15.83 2.00
CA LYS A 21 -21.61 14.85 1.54
C LYS A 21 -21.39 13.46 2.14
N LYS A 22 -20.13 13.04 2.29
CA LYS A 22 -19.79 11.69 2.78
C LYS A 22 -19.97 11.54 4.29
N TYR A 23 -19.75 12.61 5.07
CA TYR A 23 -19.71 12.53 6.54
C TYR A 23 -20.79 13.34 7.28
N ASN A 24 -21.59 14.17 6.61
CA ASN A 24 -22.73 14.91 7.17
C ASN A 24 -22.42 15.70 8.47
N ILE A 25 -21.28 16.43 8.51
CA ILE A 25 -20.79 17.15 9.71
C ILE A 25 -20.53 18.64 9.40
N SER A 26 -20.81 19.51 10.38
CA SER A 26 -20.82 20.99 10.27
C SER A 26 -19.68 21.71 11.06
N THR A 27 -18.49 21.13 11.25
CA THR A 27 -17.44 21.78 12.06
C THR A 27 -16.04 21.69 11.46
N GLY A 28 -15.35 22.84 11.37
CA GLY A 28 -13.90 22.95 11.21
C GLY A 28 -13.32 22.34 9.93
N THR A 29 -13.83 22.76 8.78
CA THR A 29 -13.54 22.20 7.44
C THR A 29 -12.05 21.91 7.20
N LYS A 30 -11.13 22.74 7.68
CA LYS A 30 -9.68 22.54 7.49
C LYS A 30 -9.09 21.33 8.22
N ALA A 31 -9.52 21.06 9.46
CA ALA A 31 -9.01 19.90 10.21
C ALA A 31 -9.54 18.59 9.62
N LEU A 32 -10.78 18.60 9.13
CA LEU A 32 -11.37 17.46 8.41
C LEU A 32 -10.72 17.23 7.04
N ILE A 33 -10.44 18.28 6.27
CA ILE A 33 -9.71 18.16 4.99
C ILE A 33 -8.32 17.59 5.24
N PHE A 34 -7.58 18.12 6.21
CA PHE A 34 -6.22 17.66 6.52
C PHE A 34 -6.20 16.18 6.94
N THR A 35 -7.16 15.76 7.79
CA THR A 35 -7.28 14.36 8.19
C THR A 35 -7.73 13.46 7.05
N ALA A 36 -8.67 13.91 6.20
CA ALA A 36 -9.10 13.17 5.02
C ALA A 36 -7.98 12.99 3.99
N GLN A 37 -7.20 14.04 3.71
CA GLN A 37 -6.01 13.97 2.85
C GLN A 37 -4.98 12.99 3.41
N LYS A 38 -4.72 13.04 4.71
CA LYS A 38 -3.81 12.11 5.38
C LYS A 38 -4.31 10.67 5.31
N CYS A 39 -5.62 10.44 5.48
CA CYS A 39 -6.22 9.12 5.32
C CYS A 39 -6.09 8.59 3.88
N LEU A 40 -6.36 9.42 2.87
CA LEU A 40 -6.18 9.03 1.46
C LEU A 40 -4.71 8.70 1.12
N GLN A 41 -3.77 9.45 1.69
CA GLN A 41 -2.34 9.18 1.50
C GLN A 41 -1.93 7.86 2.17
N LEU A 42 -2.40 7.61 3.39
CA LEU A 42 -2.17 6.34 4.09
C LEU A 42 -2.83 5.14 3.37
N GLU A 43 -3.98 5.33 2.74
CA GLU A 43 -4.62 4.29 1.91
C GLU A 43 -3.77 3.95 0.67
N LYS A 44 -3.17 4.95 0.01
CA LYS A 44 -2.24 4.73 -1.10
C LYS A 44 -0.99 4.00 -0.64
N GLU A 45 -0.37 4.44 0.45
CA GLU A 45 0.80 3.78 1.03
C GLU A 45 0.49 2.32 1.42
N LEU A 46 -0.68 2.06 2.01
CA LEU A 46 -1.12 0.69 2.32
C LEU A 46 -1.32 -0.17 1.08
N ALA A 47 -1.83 0.41 -0.01
CA ALA A 47 -2.00 -0.31 -1.27
C ALA A 47 -0.64 -0.68 -1.89
N GLU A 48 0.32 0.26 -1.88
CA GLU A 48 1.70 0.02 -2.32
C GLU A 48 2.37 -1.05 -1.47
N LEU A 49 2.30 -0.94 -0.14
CA LEU A 49 2.89 -1.89 0.79
C LEU A 49 2.32 -3.30 0.63
N LYS A 50 1.01 -3.42 0.35
CA LYS A 50 0.37 -4.71 0.04
C LYS A 50 0.90 -5.31 -1.26
N ASN A 51 1.12 -4.48 -2.28
CA ASN A 51 1.69 -4.92 -3.55
C ASN A 51 3.12 -5.42 -3.37
N ASP A 52 3.94 -4.69 -2.61
CA ASP A 52 5.32 -5.08 -2.34
C ASP A 52 5.40 -6.34 -1.50
N LYS A 53 4.52 -6.49 -0.49
CA LYS A 53 4.39 -7.75 0.25
C LYS A 53 4.08 -8.93 -0.68
N ARG A 54 3.17 -8.74 -1.64
CA ARG A 54 2.80 -9.79 -2.59
C ARG A 54 3.97 -10.17 -3.51
N LYS A 55 4.72 -9.18 -4.00
CA LYS A 55 5.95 -9.41 -4.79
C LYS A 55 6.99 -10.18 -3.99
N LEU A 56 7.29 -9.74 -2.76
CA LEU A 56 8.24 -10.44 -1.88
C LEU A 56 7.81 -11.88 -1.59
N GLN A 57 6.51 -12.11 -1.34
CA GLN A 57 6.00 -13.46 -1.13
C GLN A 57 6.20 -14.36 -2.35
N GLN A 58 6.03 -13.79 -3.55
CA GLN A 58 6.29 -14.50 -4.79
C GLN A 58 7.77 -14.80 -4.98
N GLU A 59 8.66 -13.84 -4.76
CA GLU A 59 10.11 -14.05 -4.79
C GLU A 59 10.54 -15.14 -3.80
N VAL A 60 10.04 -15.13 -2.56
CA VAL A 60 10.35 -16.17 -1.57
C VAL A 60 9.87 -17.56 -2.04
N SER A 61 8.72 -17.63 -2.68
CA SER A 61 8.23 -18.87 -3.27
C SER A 61 9.15 -19.36 -4.39
N ASP A 62 9.59 -18.46 -5.27
CA ASP A 62 10.48 -18.76 -6.38
C ASP A 62 11.84 -19.24 -5.86
N TYR A 63 12.43 -18.57 -4.86
CA TYR A 63 13.67 -19.02 -4.21
C TYR A 63 13.53 -20.39 -3.56
N ARG A 64 12.39 -20.69 -2.91
CA ARG A 64 12.13 -22.02 -2.33
C ARG A 64 12.03 -23.09 -3.41
N SER A 65 11.39 -22.79 -4.53
CA SER A 65 11.32 -23.73 -5.66
C SER A 65 12.69 -23.98 -6.28
N ALA A 66 13.49 -22.92 -6.45
CA ALA A 66 14.85 -23.00 -6.97
C ALA A 66 15.77 -23.79 -6.03
N SER A 67 15.66 -23.59 -4.70
CA SER A 67 16.47 -24.33 -3.74
C SER A 67 16.14 -25.82 -3.73
N LEU A 68 14.85 -26.20 -3.84
CA LEU A 68 14.44 -27.59 -3.98
C LEU A 68 14.97 -28.23 -5.27
N ASN A 69 14.98 -27.49 -6.38
CA ASN A 69 15.55 -27.95 -7.65
C ASN A 69 17.08 -28.13 -7.57
N LEU A 70 17.78 -27.22 -6.90
CA LEU A 70 19.22 -27.38 -6.67
C LEU A 70 19.52 -28.59 -5.78
N LEU A 71 18.73 -28.80 -4.72
CA LEU A 71 18.89 -29.95 -3.83
C LEU A 71 18.67 -31.28 -4.55
N SER A 72 17.64 -31.34 -5.41
CA SER A 72 17.34 -32.54 -6.19
C SER A 72 18.42 -32.83 -7.23
N GLY A 73 18.96 -31.78 -7.88
CA GLY A 73 20.11 -31.86 -8.79
C GLY A 73 21.38 -32.34 -8.10
N LEU A 74 21.69 -31.81 -6.91
CA LEU A 74 22.82 -32.28 -6.08
C LEU A 74 22.65 -33.74 -5.68
N SER A 75 21.43 -34.19 -5.35
CA SER A 75 21.19 -35.60 -5.04
C SER A 75 21.43 -36.52 -6.24
N HIS A 76 21.12 -36.07 -7.46
CA HIS A 76 21.40 -36.82 -8.68
C HIS A 76 22.90 -36.91 -8.95
N LEU A 77 23.63 -35.81 -8.77
CA LEU A 77 25.10 -35.81 -8.85
C LEU A 77 25.71 -36.76 -7.82
N GLY A 78 25.24 -36.73 -6.57
CA GLY A 78 25.68 -37.64 -5.51
C GLY A 78 25.43 -39.12 -5.84
N LYS A 79 24.32 -39.45 -6.51
CA LYS A 79 24.04 -40.82 -6.98
C LYS A 79 24.97 -41.25 -8.12
N LEU A 80 25.44 -40.31 -8.95
CA LEU A 80 26.38 -40.57 -10.04
C LEU A 80 27.81 -40.73 -9.52
N THR A 81 28.20 -39.98 -8.48
CA THR A 81 29.54 -40.07 -7.89
C THR A 81 29.71 -41.22 -6.89
N ASN A 82 28.66 -41.68 -6.21
CA ASN A 82 28.72 -42.87 -5.33
C ASN A 82 28.60 -44.22 -6.07
N LYS A 83 28.44 -44.21 -7.40
CA LYS A 83 28.39 -45.43 -8.23
C LYS A 83 29.75 -45.85 -8.83
N THR A 84 30.82 -45.16 -8.46
CA THR A 84 32.23 -45.57 -8.62
C THR A 84 32.80 -45.98 -7.28
#